data_AF-A0A9D4VNG2-F1
#
_entry.id   AF-A0A9D4VNG2-F1
#
_cell.length_a   1.000
_cell.length_b   1.000
_cell.length_c   1.000
_cell.angle_alpha   90.00
_cell.angle_beta   90.00
_cell.angle_gamma   90.00
#
_symmetry.space_group_name_H-M   'P 1'
#
loop_
_entity.id
_entity.type
_entity.pdbx_description
1 polymer ?
#
loop_
_entity_poly.entity_id
_entity_poly.type
_entity_poly.pdbx_seq_one_letter_code
_entity_poly.pdbx_strand_id
1 'polypeptide(L)'
;ILLLAPWEEFFLATAKDLPIGKAPVPSVDPDTKKKVERALSNVEMKNKEAAYQAWVGYYNSNKKVGKDKYRLVELANEFSRCMGLDSPPAIPKLVLGKMGLTNIPGLRSK
;
A
#
# COMPACT_ATOMS: atom_id res chain seq x y z
N ILE A 1 18.14 5.75 5.43
CA ILE A 1 17.29 4.83 6.24
C ILE A 1 16.35 4.14 5.26
N LEU A 2 16.29 2.80 5.30
CA LEU A 2 15.36 2.02 4.50
C LEU A 2 14.22 1.55 5.42
N LEU A 3 12.99 1.97 5.12
CA LEU A 3 11.79 1.55 5.86
C LEU A 3 11.02 0.56 5.00
N LEU A 4 10.80 -0.64 5.52
CA LEU A 4 10.09 -1.71 4.84
C LEU A 4 8.98 -2.24 5.76
N ALA A 5 7.81 -2.53 5.20
CA ALA A 5 6.87 -3.38 5.90
C ALA A 5 7.41 -4.83 5.99
N PRO A 6 6.94 -5.65 6.95
CA PRO A 6 7.43 -7.03 7.09
C PRO A 6 7.30 -7.87 5.80
N TRP A 7 6.25 -7.63 5.00
CA TRP A 7 6.04 -8.34 3.74
C TRP A 7 6.93 -7.83 2.58
N GLU A 8 7.65 -6.72 2.79
CA GLU A 8 8.59 -6.10 1.85
C GLU A 8 10.03 -6.54 2.07
N GLU A 9 10.32 -7.39 3.06
CA GLU A 9 11.70 -7.85 3.36
C GLU A 9 12.41 -8.45 2.14
N PHE A 10 11.67 -8.96 1.15
CA PHE A 10 12.25 -9.45 -0.11
C PHE A 10 13.08 -8.40 -0.86
N PHE A 11 12.85 -7.09 -0.66
CA PHE A 11 13.68 -6.04 -1.26
C PHE A 11 15.12 -6.06 -0.75
N LEU A 12 15.38 -6.57 0.46
CA LEU A 12 16.76 -6.69 0.97
C LEU A 12 17.60 -7.63 0.11
N ALA A 13 16.96 -8.59 -0.59
CA ALA A 13 17.67 -9.48 -1.51
C ALA A 13 18.23 -8.77 -2.75
N THR A 14 17.74 -7.58 -3.11
CA THR A 14 18.22 -6.80 -4.25
C THR A 14 19.28 -5.77 -3.90
N ALA A 15 19.58 -5.58 -2.61
CA ALA A 15 20.53 -4.59 -2.09
C ALA A 15 21.65 -5.23 -1.25
N LYS A 16 22.01 -6.48 -1.57
CA LYS A 16 22.96 -7.31 -0.80
C LYS A 16 24.41 -6.79 -0.86
N ASP A 17 24.72 -6.02 -1.89
CA ASP A 17 25.99 -5.37 -2.15
C ASP A 17 26.19 -4.09 -1.30
N LEU A 18 25.12 -3.60 -0.66
CA LEU A 18 25.17 -2.46 0.24
C LEU A 18 25.32 -2.93 1.70
N PRO A 19 26.11 -2.23 2.54
CA PRO A 19 26.31 -2.58 3.94
C PRO A 19 25.08 -2.18 4.80
N ILE A 20 23.92 -2.78 4.53
CA ILE A 20 22.66 -2.50 5.22
C ILE A 20 22.54 -3.39 6.47
N GLY A 21 22.53 -2.78 7.65
CA GLY A 21 22.22 -3.45 8.92
C GLY A 21 20.76 -3.28 9.34
N LYS A 22 20.20 -4.26 10.08
CA LYS A 22 18.87 -4.11 10.71
C LYS A 22 18.96 -3.09 11.85
N ALA A 23 18.09 -2.09 11.81
CA ALA A 23 17.89 -1.16 12.92
C ALA A 23 16.81 -1.69 13.87
N PRO A 24 16.84 -1.34 15.17
CA PRO A 24 15.73 -1.63 16.08
C PRO A 24 14.45 -0.94 15.59
N VAL A 25 13.31 -1.56 15.86
CA VAL A 25 12.00 -0.97 15.54
C VAL A 25 11.85 0.32 16.34
N PRO A 26 11.55 1.46 15.70
CA PRO A 26 11.36 2.71 16.42
C PRO A 26 10.13 2.61 17.32
N SER A 27 10.24 3.09 18.56
CA SER A 27 9.08 3.29 19.42
C SER A 27 8.24 4.42 18.83
N VAL A 28 6.94 4.16 18.61
CA VAL A 28 5.99 5.16 18.13
C VAL A 28 5.13 5.60 19.30
N ASP A 29 5.29 6.85 19.69
CA ASP A 29 4.49 7.46 20.74
C ASP A 29 2.99 7.54 20.33
N PRO A 30 2.04 7.18 21.22
CA PRO A 30 0.60 7.20 20.89
C PRO A 30 0.09 8.57 20.41
N ASP A 31 0.70 9.66 20.87
CA ASP A 31 0.33 11.02 20.44
C ASP A 31 0.74 11.26 18.98
N THR A 32 1.83 10.65 18.53
CA THR A 32 2.25 10.65 17.12
C THR A 32 1.20 10.00 16.23
N LYS A 33 0.63 8.86 16.65
CA LYS A 33 -0.43 8.18 15.89
C LYS A 33 -1.65 9.08 15.72
N LYS A 34 -2.12 9.71 16.80
CA LYS A 34 -3.25 10.66 16.76
C LYS A 34 -2.97 11.87 15.86
N LYS A 35 -1.74 12.40 15.89
CA LYS A 35 -1.33 13.51 15.01
C LYS A 35 -1.38 13.12 13.54
N VAL A 36 -0.92 11.91 13.20
CA VAL A 36 -0.99 11.38 11.82
C VAL A 36 -2.44 11.18 11.38
N GLU A 37 -3.28 10.57 12.22
CA GLU A 37 -4.71 10.37 11.92
C GLU A 37 -5.43 11.71 11.68
N ARG A 38 -5.17 12.72 12.52
CA ARG A 38 -5.71 14.08 12.35
C ARG A 38 -5.14 14.77 11.10
N ALA A 39 -3.89 14.54 10.74
CA ALA A 39 -3.34 15.08 9.50
C ALA A 39 -4.00 14.44 8.27
N LEU A 40 -4.21 13.12 8.30
CA LEU A 40 -4.87 12.37 7.24
C LEU A 40 -6.34 12.77 7.04
N SER A 41 -7.03 13.26 8.07
CA SER A 41 -8.41 13.77 7.92
C SER A 41 -8.47 15.06 7.10
N ASN A 42 -7.37 15.82 7.03
CA ASN A 42 -7.28 17.05 6.23
C ASN A 42 -6.85 16.78 4.78
N VAL A 43 -6.47 15.55 4.44
CA VAL A 43 -6.07 15.18 3.08
C VAL A 43 -7.32 14.98 2.23
N GLU A 44 -7.41 15.71 1.13
CA GLU A 44 -8.51 15.60 0.17
C GLU A 44 -8.68 14.16 -0.34
N MET A 45 -9.94 13.74 -0.48
CA MET A 45 -10.28 12.38 -0.92
C MET A 45 -9.65 12.03 -2.26
N LYS A 46 -9.59 12.97 -3.22
CA LYS A 46 -8.97 12.76 -4.54
C LYS A 46 -7.50 12.33 -4.45
N ASN A 47 -6.76 12.84 -3.45
CA ASN A 47 -5.37 12.50 -3.24
C ASN A 47 -5.23 11.08 -2.66
N LYS A 48 -6.15 10.68 -1.78
CA LYS A 48 -6.22 9.31 -1.26
C LYS A 48 -6.59 8.30 -2.34
N GLU A 49 -7.53 8.64 -3.23
CA GLU A 49 -7.87 7.81 -4.39
C GLU A 49 -6.65 7.63 -5.32
N ALA A 50 -5.96 8.72 -5.63
CA ALA A 50 -4.76 8.69 -6.48
C ALA A 50 -3.63 7.87 -5.83
N ALA A 51 -3.38 8.06 -4.52
CA ALA A 51 -2.40 7.29 -3.77
C ALA A 51 -2.73 5.80 -3.76
N TYR A 52 -3.99 5.44 -3.52
CA TYR A 52 -4.46 4.06 -3.56
C TYR A 52 -4.23 3.42 -4.94
N GLN A 53 -4.66 4.09 -6.01
CA GLN A 53 -4.48 3.58 -7.37
C GLN A 53 -2.99 3.44 -7.74
N ALA A 54 -2.15 4.41 -7.35
CA ALA A 54 -0.71 4.34 -7.57
C ALA A 54 -0.06 3.18 -6.80
N TRP A 55 -0.45 2.98 -5.53
CA TRP A 55 0.02 1.87 -4.70
C TRP A 55 -0.32 0.52 -5.34
N VAL A 56 -1.58 0.33 -5.76
CA VAL A 56 -2.00 -0.91 -6.44
C VAL A 56 -1.22 -1.08 -7.74
N GLY A 57 -1.05 -0.01 -8.53
CA GLY A 57 -0.27 -0.01 -9.77
C GLY A 57 1.15 -0.51 -9.56
N TYR A 58 1.86 0.08 -8.59
CA TYR A 58 3.23 -0.25 -8.27
C TYR A 58 3.39 -1.73 -7.87
N TYR A 59 2.66 -2.20 -6.84
CA TYR A 59 2.84 -3.58 -6.36
C TYR A 59 2.24 -4.63 -7.31
N ASN A 60 1.26 -4.26 -8.14
CA ASN A 60 0.78 -5.15 -9.21
C ASN A 60 1.88 -5.45 -10.25
N SER A 61 2.77 -4.49 -10.51
CA SER A 61 3.92 -4.67 -11.40
C SER A 61 5.11 -5.39 -10.72
N ASN A 62 5.14 -5.42 -9.39
CA ASN A 62 6.18 -6.09 -8.63
C ASN A 62 6.01 -7.61 -8.72
N LYS A 63 7.02 -8.35 -9.19
CA LYS A 63 6.92 -9.80 -9.44
C LYS A 63 6.67 -10.64 -8.18
N LYS A 64 7.05 -10.15 -6.99
CA LYS A 64 6.87 -10.88 -5.73
C LYS A 64 5.45 -10.74 -5.21
N VAL A 65 4.93 -9.51 -5.20
CA VAL A 65 3.59 -9.19 -4.66
C VAL A 65 2.52 -9.39 -5.73
N GLY A 66 2.70 -8.81 -6.91
CA GLY A 66 1.75 -8.85 -8.01
C GLY A 66 1.54 -10.24 -8.64
N LYS A 67 2.31 -11.27 -8.25
CA LYS A 67 2.03 -12.66 -8.65
C LYS A 67 0.76 -13.21 -7.99
N ASP A 68 0.54 -12.85 -6.73
CA ASP A 68 -0.66 -13.23 -5.98
C ASP A 68 -1.62 -12.03 -5.94
N LYS A 69 -2.61 -12.05 -6.83
CA LYS A 69 -3.59 -10.95 -6.95
C LYS A 69 -4.46 -10.82 -5.71
N TYR A 70 -4.74 -11.91 -5.00
CA TYR A 70 -5.56 -11.85 -3.78
C TYR A 70 -4.78 -11.18 -2.66
N ARG A 71 -3.52 -11.59 -2.46
CA ARG A 71 -2.65 -10.95 -1.47
C ARG A 71 -2.36 -9.49 -1.80
N LEU A 72 -2.19 -9.15 -3.08
CA LEU A 72 -2.06 -7.76 -3.53
C LEU A 72 -3.27 -6.92 -3.11
N VAL A 73 -4.49 -7.42 -3.31
CA VAL A 73 -5.71 -6.69 -2.95
C VAL A 73 -5.89 -6.58 -1.44
N GLU A 74 -5.55 -7.63 -0.69
CA GLU A 74 -5.56 -7.60 0.77
C GLU A 74 -4.65 -6.48 1.32
N LEU A 75 -3.41 -6.42 0.82
CA LEU A 75 -2.44 -5.38 1.18
C LEU A 75 -2.88 -3.99 0.73
N ALA A 76 -3.48 -3.87 -0.45
CA ALA A 76 -4.05 -2.60 -0.91
C ALA A 76 -5.12 -2.10 0.06
N ASN A 77 -6.03 -2.98 0.48
CA ASN A 77 -7.09 -2.63 1.42
C ASN A 77 -6.54 -2.26 2.79
N GLU A 78 -5.43 -2.87 3.22
CA GLU A 78 -4.69 -2.44 4.40
C GLU A 78 -4.13 -1.02 4.25
N PHE A 79 -3.49 -0.73 3.12
CA PHE A 79 -3.00 0.60 2.79
C PHE A 79 -4.14 1.65 2.80
N SER A 80 -5.31 1.31 2.28
CA SER A 80 -6.50 2.16 2.37
C SER A 80 -6.88 2.48 3.82
N ARG A 81 -6.88 1.49 4.71
CA ARG A 81 -7.16 1.71 6.14
C ARG A 81 -6.09 2.58 6.79
N CYS A 82 -4.83 2.45 6.41
CA CYS A 82 -3.75 3.33 6.88
C CYS A 82 -3.96 4.80 6.48
N MET A 83 -4.66 5.07 5.39
CA MET A 83 -5.07 6.43 4.99
C MET A 83 -6.35 6.93 5.70
N GLY A 84 -6.87 6.17 6.66
CA GLY A 84 -8.07 6.50 7.44
C GLY A 84 -9.37 6.37 6.63
N LEU A 85 -9.44 5.38 5.74
CA LEU A 85 -10.63 5.12 4.92
C LEU A 85 -11.33 3.84 5.38
N ASP A 86 -12.65 3.93 5.63
CA ASP A 86 -13.48 2.76 6.01
C ASP A 86 -13.66 1.78 4.86
N SER A 87 -13.65 2.29 3.63
CA SER A 87 -13.78 1.49 2.41
C SER A 87 -12.71 1.88 1.40
N PRO A 88 -12.16 0.90 0.64
CA PRO A 88 -11.16 1.19 -0.37
C PRO A 88 -11.72 2.12 -1.45
N PRO A 89 -10.90 3.07 -1.97
CA PRO A 89 -11.26 3.86 -3.13
C PRO A 89 -11.65 3.01 -4.35
N ALA A 90 -12.62 3.50 -5.12
CA ALA A 90 -13.04 2.82 -6.34
C ALA A 90 -12.08 3.11 -7.50
N ILE A 91 -11.61 2.06 -8.18
CA ILE A 91 -10.75 2.17 -9.36
C ILE A 91 -11.62 2.02 -10.63
N PRO A 92 -11.44 2.84 -11.68
CA PRO A 92 -12.22 2.69 -12.92
C PRO A 92 -12.12 1.28 -13.51
N LYS A 93 -13.24 0.71 -13.94
CA LYS A 93 -13.27 -0.67 -14.51
C LYS A 93 -12.24 -0.89 -15.64
N LEU A 94 -12.05 0.12 -16.50
CA LEU A 94 -11.07 0.08 -17.58
C LEU A 94 -9.64 -0.08 -17.05
N VAL A 95 -9.31 0.60 -15.94
CA VAL A 95 -8.00 0.51 -15.30
C VAL A 95 -7.82 -0.88 -14.67
N LEU A 96 -8.82 -1.40 -13.97
CA LEU A 96 -8.79 -2.77 -13.43
C LEU A 96 -8.57 -3.82 -14.52
N GLY A 97 -9.24 -3.66 -15.67
CA GLY A 97 -9.03 -4.49 -16.85
C GLY A 97 -7.59 -4.45 -17.36
N LYS A 98 -7.03 -3.24 -17.56
CA LYS A 98 -5.64 -3.07 -17.98
C LYS A 98 -4.63 -3.63 -16.97
N MET A 99 -4.99 -3.68 -15.70
CA MET A 99 -4.15 -4.20 -14.63
C MET A 99 -4.27 -5.72 -14.43
N GLY A 100 -5.19 -6.39 -15.13
CA GLY A 100 -5.46 -7.81 -14.91
C GLY A 100 -6.05 -8.10 -13.53
N LEU A 101 -6.80 -7.14 -12.98
CA LEU A 101 -7.45 -7.22 -11.66
C LEU A 101 -8.98 -7.34 -11.75
N THR A 102 -9.49 -7.64 -12.95
CA THR A 102 -10.92 -7.91 -13.14
C THR A 102 -11.33 -9.15 -12.35
N ASN A 103 -12.48 -9.09 -11.69
CA ASN A 103 -13.07 -10.18 -10.89
C ASN A 103 -12.28 -10.61 -9.64
N ILE A 104 -11.25 -9.87 -9.23
CA ILE A 104 -10.60 -10.12 -7.93
C ILE A 104 -11.46 -9.49 -6.83
N PRO A 105 -11.92 -10.26 -5.82
CA PRO A 105 -12.74 -9.74 -4.74
C PRO A 105 -11.96 -8.75 -3.88
N GLY A 106 -12.66 -7.80 -3.27
CA GLY A 106 -12.08 -6.83 -2.35
C GLY A 106 -11.68 -5.50 -2.98
N LEU A 107 -11.68 -5.37 -4.32
CA LEU A 107 -11.56 -4.09 -5.01
C LEU A 107 -12.94 -3.50 -5.33
N ARG A 108 -13.05 -2.18 -5.20
CA ARG A 108 -14.24 -1.43 -5.63
C ARG A 108 -14.01 -0.86 -7.03
N SER A 109 -15.06 -0.87 -7.85
CA SER A 109 -15.02 -0.32 -9.21
C SER A 109 -16.06 0.77 -9.40
N LYS A 110 -15.69 1.81 -10.16
CA LYS A 110 -16.61 2.83 -10.70
C LYS A 110 -16.65 2.78 -12.21
#